data_AF-A0A2V2CC32-F1
#
_entry.id   AF-A0A2V2CC32-F1
#
_cell.length_a   1.000
_cell.length_b   1.000
_cell.length_c   1.000
_cell.angle_alpha   90.00
_cell.angle_beta   90.00
_cell.angle_gamma   90.00
#
_symmetry.space_group_name_H-M   'P 1'
#
loop_
_entity.id
_entity.type
_entity.pdbx_description
1 polymer ?
#
loop_
_entity_poly.entity_id
_entity_poly.type
_entity_poly.pdbx_seq_one_letter_code
_entity_poly.pdbx_strand_id
1 'polypeptide(L)'
;MDKKTMTPPEIPAFSPSAAEKIAAFCMYPAAYFYGRFGTSGWGLPIFALIFTGLTELINRGRKRPAESWVWLGCLWLVVLSISFHRARAWGDVLPYLFAHLFAVWWVMSRSGRLMAGKSGPLLLLDGLNAFIIFPFRNFFLRLRTVWFTLTHISKRERARPGTVILTAGALLAALLLFTASAGLLISADAGFAALMSGFESLFRFRLDDDALFTLLISLPIGAYLFGLIAGSAREDEARLRGRGEAVYSGLAVLRRVPNSLWVGIAGLFCLLYLAFFLVQARYLFGAFTRTLPDGFIVSQYARQGFFELCQVMAVNFLLLWLVTRLSAKPVNESAVLKLLCALLLAESLLFAAIAFSKLALYISCFGFTPRRLQSSWLVCVLAAGCVSALYSLLSGKKSFRFWLLLSAVSLAFLHLY
;
A
#
# COMPACT_ATOMS: atom_id res chain seq x y z
N MET A 1 -19.68 -34.61 -45.16
CA MET A 1 -18.79 -34.18 -44.06
C MET A 1 -18.53 -32.69 -44.24
N ASP A 2 -19.36 -31.83 -43.64
CA ASP A 2 -19.18 -30.38 -43.71
C ASP A 2 -18.10 -29.92 -42.72
N LYS A 3 -16.98 -29.43 -43.26
CA LYS A 3 -15.98 -28.67 -42.51
C LYS A 3 -16.57 -27.29 -42.18
N LYS A 4 -17.21 -27.17 -41.03
CA LYS A 4 -17.49 -25.87 -40.40
C LYS A 4 -16.15 -25.17 -40.14
N THR A 5 -15.79 -24.23 -41.00
CA THR A 5 -14.69 -23.28 -40.78
C THR A 5 -15.03 -22.45 -39.55
N MET A 6 -14.46 -22.84 -38.42
CA MET A 6 -14.51 -22.09 -37.17
C MET A 6 -13.62 -20.86 -37.35
N THR A 7 -14.22 -19.73 -37.74
CA THR A 7 -13.52 -18.45 -37.78
C THR A 7 -13.00 -18.14 -36.38
N PRO A 8 -11.72 -17.75 -36.24
CA PRO A 8 -11.20 -17.33 -34.94
C PRO A 8 -11.98 -16.11 -34.46
N PRO A 9 -12.26 -15.96 -33.15
CA PRO A 9 -12.97 -14.81 -32.63
C PRO A 9 -12.21 -13.54 -33.04
N GLU A 10 -12.90 -12.63 -33.74
CA GLU A 10 -12.35 -11.32 -34.12
C GLU A 10 -11.82 -10.63 -32.87
N ILE A 11 -10.50 -10.46 -32.78
CA ILE A 11 -9.89 -9.65 -31.74
C ILE A 11 -10.40 -8.23 -31.98
N PRO A 12 -11.16 -7.62 -31.06
CA PRO A 12 -11.69 -6.28 -31.29
C PRO A 12 -10.53 -5.34 -31.61
N ALA A 13 -10.68 -4.59 -32.71
CA ALA A 13 -9.67 -3.67 -33.17
C ALA A 13 -9.28 -2.72 -32.02
N PHE A 14 -7.98 -2.64 -31.73
CA PHE A 14 -7.49 -1.81 -30.63
C PHE A 14 -7.78 -0.34 -30.89
N SER A 15 -8.62 0.23 -30.04
CA SER A 15 -8.93 1.66 -30.03
C SER A 15 -8.63 2.23 -28.63
N PRO A 16 -7.70 3.19 -28.50
CA PRO A 16 -7.47 3.91 -27.26
C PRO A 16 -8.48 5.06 -27.09
N SER A 17 -9.02 5.19 -25.89
CA SER A 17 -9.87 6.31 -25.49
C SER A 17 -9.06 7.63 -25.45
N ALA A 18 -9.75 8.77 -25.51
CA ALA A 18 -9.08 10.08 -25.42
C ALA A 18 -8.24 10.22 -24.14
N ALA A 19 -8.74 9.71 -23.01
CA ALA A 19 -8.03 9.68 -21.73
C ALA A 19 -6.73 8.86 -21.80
N GLU A 20 -6.76 7.69 -22.44
CA GLU A 20 -5.56 6.85 -22.62
C GLU A 20 -4.55 7.49 -23.56
N LYS A 21 -4.99 8.19 -24.61
CA LYS A 21 -4.10 8.95 -25.49
C LYS A 21 -3.33 10.00 -24.70
N ILE A 22 -4.06 10.85 -23.96
CA ILE A 22 -3.45 11.91 -23.11
C ILE A 22 -2.49 11.28 -22.10
N ALA A 23 -2.93 10.26 -21.36
CA ALA A 23 -2.11 9.61 -20.36
C ALA A 23 -0.86 8.94 -20.95
N ALA A 24 -0.93 8.37 -22.16
CA ALA A 24 0.21 7.73 -22.80
C ALA A 24 1.34 8.73 -23.14
N PHE A 25 0.97 9.95 -23.56
CA PHE A 25 1.93 11.02 -23.81
C PHE A 25 2.44 11.65 -22.51
N CYS A 26 1.58 11.88 -21.51
CA CYS A 26 1.98 12.49 -20.24
C CYS A 26 2.79 11.57 -19.32
N MET A 27 2.61 10.25 -19.41
CA MET A 27 3.26 9.30 -18.50
C MET A 27 4.79 9.26 -18.67
N TYR A 28 5.30 9.46 -19.89
CA TYR A 28 6.74 9.43 -20.12
C TYR A 28 7.45 10.65 -19.52
N PRO A 29 7.03 11.91 -19.79
CA PRO A 29 7.55 13.07 -19.08
C PRO A 29 7.41 12.97 -17.56
N ALA A 30 6.31 12.38 -17.05
CA ALA A 30 6.13 12.15 -15.62
C ALA A 30 7.16 11.16 -15.05
N ALA A 31 7.43 10.06 -15.75
CA ALA A 31 8.45 9.09 -15.34
C ALA A 31 9.87 9.68 -15.38
N TYR A 32 10.17 10.49 -16.40
CA TYR A 32 11.45 11.21 -16.48
C TYR A 32 11.60 12.22 -15.35
N PHE A 33 10.56 13.03 -15.12
CA PHE A 33 10.52 13.99 -14.02
C PHE A 33 10.72 13.30 -12.66
N TYR A 34 10.08 12.16 -12.44
CA TYR A 34 10.29 11.35 -11.24
C TYR A 34 11.72 10.82 -11.12
N GLY A 35 12.32 10.34 -12.22
CA GLY A 35 13.72 9.90 -12.19
C GLY A 35 14.69 11.02 -11.82
N ARG A 36 14.44 12.25 -12.30
CA ARG A 36 15.33 13.40 -12.07
C ARG A 36 15.10 14.09 -10.73
N PHE A 37 13.85 14.19 -10.30
CA PHE A 37 13.44 15.02 -9.17
C PHE A 37 12.65 14.25 -8.11
N GLY A 38 12.39 12.95 -8.27
CA GLY A 38 11.55 12.18 -7.35
C GLY A 38 12.09 12.12 -5.91
N THR A 39 13.38 12.33 -5.71
CA THR A 39 14.01 12.45 -4.39
C THR A 39 14.19 13.90 -3.92
N SER A 40 13.89 14.89 -4.78
CA SER A 40 13.88 16.30 -4.38
C SER A 40 12.63 16.61 -3.57
N GLY A 41 12.69 17.65 -2.72
CA GLY A 41 11.63 17.96 -1.76
C GLY A 41 10.23 18.03 -2.38
N TRP A 42 10.08 18.64 -3.56
CA TRP A 42 8.79 18.82 -4.23
C TRP A 42 8.57 17.91 -5.45
N GLY A 43 9.59 17.20 -5.93
CA GLY A 43 9.42 16.36 -7.11
C GLY A 43 8.52 15.15 -6.86
N LEU A 44 8.56 14.53 -5.67
CA LEU A 44 7.65 13.42 -5.34
C LEU A 44 6.17 13.85 -5.31
N PRO A 45 5.75 14.93 -4.62
CA PRO A 45 4.37 15.43 -4.67
C PRO A 45 3.88 15.78 -6.07
N ILE A 46 4.72 16.44 -6.88
CA ILE A 46 4.35 16.82 -8.25
C ILE A 46 4.15 15.56 -9.09
N PHE A 47 5.06 14.58 -9.00
CA PHE A 47 4.88 13.30 -9.66
C PHE A 47 3.62 12.57 -9.18
N ALA A 48 3.38 12.51 -7.86
CA ALA A 48 2.19 11.90 -7.29
C ALA A 48 0.90 12.59 -7.77
N LEU A 49 0.91 13.91 -7.92
CA LEU A 49 -0.21 14.69 -8.48
C LEU A 49 -0.48 14.30 -9.93
N ILE A 50 0.56 14.23 -10.77
CA ILE A 50 0.43 13.82 -12.16
C ILE A 50 -0.07 12.37 -12.23
N PHE A 51 0.55 11.45 -11.49
CA PHE A 51 0.20 10.03 -11.48
C PHE A 51 -1.25 9.80 -11.03
N THR A 52 -1.67 10.46 -9.95
CA THR A 52 -3.05 10.37 -9.46
C THR A 52 -4.04 11.02 -10.42
N GLY A 53 -3.70 12.18 -11.00
CA GLY A 53 -4.51 12.86 -12.02
C GLY A 53 -4.72 12.02 -13.28
N LEU A 54 -3.67 11.39 -13.81
CA LEU A 54 -3.76 10.49 -14.96
C LEU A 54 -4.60 9.24 -14.66
N THR A 55 -4.47 8.69 -13.45
CA THR A 55 -5.28 7.56 -12.99
C THR A 55 -6.76 7.92 -12.91
N GLU A 56 -7.09 9.10 -12.38
CA GLU A 56 -8.47 9.59 -12.32
C GLU A 56 -9.04 9.89 -13.71
N LEU A 57 -8.22 10.44 -14.62
CA LEU A 57 -8.62 10.70 -16.00
C LEU A 57 -9.03 9.41 -16.73
N ILE A 58 -8.23 8.35 -16.61
CA ILE A 58 -8.53 7.04 -17.22
C ILE A 58 -9.76 6.39 -16.58
N ASN A 59 -9.95 6.55 -15.27
CA ASN A 59 -11.07 5.97 -14.53
C ASN A 59 -12.27 6.93 -14.42
N ARG A 60 -12.32 8.00 -15.23
CA ARG A 60 -13.42 8.97 -15.25
C ARG A 60 -14.72 8.27 -15.67
N GLY A 61 -15.81 8.57 -14.99
CA GLY A 61 -17.11 7.95 -15.23
C GLY A 61 -17.28 6.56 -14.61
N ARG A 62 -16.24 5.98 -13.99
CA ARG A 62 -16.36 4.72 -13.24
C ARG A 62 -16.74 4.99 -11.79
N LYS A 63 -17.60 4.14 -11.23
CA LYS A 63 -17.99 4.21 -9.82
C LYS A 63 -16.75 4.05 -8.93
N ARG A 64 -16.52 5.02 -8.04
CA ARG A 64 -15.40 5.02 -7.11
C ARG A 64 -15.74 4.18 -5.87
N PRO A 65 -14.94 3.17 -5.50
CA PRO A 65 -15.09 2.49 -4.22
C PRO A 65 -14.73 3.43 -3.06
N ALA A 66 -15.51 3.43 -1.98
CA ALA A 66 -15.27 4.31 -0.84
C ALA A 66 -13.88 4.11 -0.20
N GLU A 67 -13.37 2.88 -0.17
CA GLU A 67 -12.03 2.59 0.38
C GLU A 67 -10.89 3.21 -0.43
N SER A 68 -11.11 3.55 -1.70
CA SER A 68 -10.08 4.21 -2.50
C SER A 68 -9.73 5.61 -1.97
N TRP A 69 -10.64 6.27 -1.22
CA TRP A 69 -10.32 7.50 -0.50
C TRP A 69 -9.35 7.27 0.66
N VAL A 70 -9.49 6.15 1.38
CA VAL A 70 -8.58 5.80 2.48
C VAL A 70 -7.17 5.57 1.95
N TRP A 71 -7.04 4.78 0.87
CA TRP A 71 -5.75 4.51 0.24
C TRP A 71 -5.12 5.77 -0.39
N LEU A 72 -5.94 6.64 -1.00
CA LEU A 72 -5.47 7.93 -1.52
C LEU A 72 -4.97 8.84 -0.38
N GLY A 73 -5.69 8.87 0.74
CA GLY A 73 -5.29 9.61 1.92
C GLY A 73 -3.97 9.09 2.49
N CYS A 74 -3.78 7.77 2.58
CA CYS A 74 -2.52 7.17 3.01
C CYS A 74 -1.36 7.55 2.08
N LEU A 75 -1.56 7.47 0.76
CA LEU A 75 -0.57 7.89 -0.23
C LEU A 75 -0.14 9.34 -0.01
N TRP A 76 -1.09 10.28 0.01
CA TRP A 76 -0.79 11.70 0.15
C TRP A 76 -0.21 12.06 1.51
N LEU A 77 -0.65 11.40 2.58
CA LEU A 77 -0.08 11.58 3.91
C LEU A 77 1.41 11.23 3.92
N VAL A 78 1.79 10.09 3.33
CA VAL A 78 3.20 9.69 3.23
C VAL A 78 3.99 10.61 2.31
N VAL A 79 3.46 10.92 1.12
CA VAL A 79 4.11 11.80 0.13
C VAL A 79 4.40 13.18 0.72
N LEU A 80 3.42 13.81 1.37
CA LEU A 80 3.61 15.11 2.00
C LEU A 80 4.56 15.02 3.20
N SER A 81 4.48 13.95 3.98
CA SER A 81 5.39 13.75 5.12
C SER A 81 6.86 13.67 4.69
N ILE A 82 7.14 13.03 3.54
CA ILE A 82 8.47 13.01 2.93
C ILE A 82 8.91 14.42 2.57
N SER A 83 8.07 15.18 1.87
CA SER A 83 8.38 16.55 1.42
C SER A 83 8.60 17.54 2.55
N PHE A 84 7.90 17.37 3.68
CA PHE A 84 8.10 18.19 4.87
C PHE A 84 9.22 17.67 5.80
N HIS A 85 10.02 16.68 5.38
CA HIS A 85 11.07 16.06 6.19
C HIS A 85 10.58 15.55 7.55
N ARG A 86 9.32 15.09 7.58
CA ARG A 86 8.63 14.54 8.74
C ARG A 86 8.57 13.03 8.77
N ALA A 87 9.01 12.32 7.74
CA ALA A 87 8.97 10.85 7.70
C ALA A 87 10.12 10.15 8.45
N ARG A 88 10.52 10.67 9.61
CA ARG A 88 11.75 10.23 10.33
C ARG A 88 11.60 8.87 10.97
N ALA A 89 10.36 8.46 11.28
CA ALA A 89 10.05 7.18 11.88
C ALA A 89 10.64 6.00 11.10
N TRP A 90 10.80 6.09 9.79
CA TRP A 90 11.24 4.99 8.92
C TRP A 90 12.60 5.23 8.22
N GLY A 91 13.32 6.29 8.61
CA GLY A 91 14.55 6.70 7.93
C GLY A 91 14.29 7.23 6.51
N ASP A 92 15.34 7.32 5.69
CA ASP A 92 15.26 8.06 4.43
C ASP A 92 14.68 7.26 3.26
N VAL A 93 14.83 5.92 3.25
CA VAL A 93 14.50 5.08 2.08
C VAL A 93 13.10 4.46 2.17
N LEU A 94 12.71 3.95 3.34
CA LEU A 94 11.45 3.22 3.51
C LEU A 94 10.18 4.05 3.26
N PRO A 95 10.11 5.36 3.61
CA PRO A 95 8.96 6.19 3.25
C PRO A 95 8.65 6.19 1.76
N TYR A 96 9.68 6.25 0.91
CA TYR A 96 9.49 6.18 -0.54
C TYR A 96 8.91 4.83 -0.93
N LEU A 97 9.43 3.71 -0.39
CA LEU A 97 8.85 2.39 -0.65
C LEU A 97 7.36 2.35 -0.27
N PHE A 98 6.98 2.84 0.92
CA PHE A 98 5.58 2.90 1.34
C PHE A 98 4.72 3.79 0.43
N ALA A 99 5.22 4.93 -0.03
CA ALA A 99 4.53 5.78 -1.00
C ALA A 99 4.21 5.01 -2.30
N HIS A 100 5.17 4.22 -2.82
CA HIS A 100 4.94 3.39 -4.01
C HIS A 100 3.94 2.26 -3.73
N LEU A 101 4.03 1.62 -2.57
CA LEU A 101 3.09 0.59 -2.15
C LEU A 101 1.66 1.14 -2.10
N PHE A 102 1.47 2.30 -1.47
CA PHE A 102 0.18 2.98 -1.42
C PHE A 102 -0.30 3.45 -2.79
N ALA A 103 0.60 3.95 -3.65
CA ALA A 103 0.25 4.40 -5.00
C ALA A 103 -0.29 3.23 -5.84
N VAL A 104 0.42 2.11 -5.88
CA VAL A 104 0.01 0.91 -6.63
C VAL A 104 -1.29 0.34 -6.06
N TRP A 105 -1.40 0.24 -4.73
CA TRP A 105 -2.61 -0.26 -4.09
C TRP A 105 -3.82 0.65 -4.33
N TRP A 106 -3.60 1.96 -4.30
CA TRP A 106 -4.63 2.95 -4.61
C TRP A 106 -5.11 2.81 -6.06
N VAL A 107 -4.24 2.60 -7.05
CA VAL A 107 -4.67 2.37 -8.45
C VAL A 107 -5.61 1.17 -8.54
N MET A 108 -5.26 0.05 -7.88
CA MET A 108 -6.09 -1.16 -7.86
C MET A 108 -7.44 -0.94 -7.19
N SER A 109 -7.45 -0.24 -6.05
CA SER A 109 -8.67 0.12 -5.33
C SER A 109 -9.54 1.09 -6.14
N ARG A 110 -8.93 2.10 -6.77
CA ARG A 110 -9.62 3.13 -7.57
C ARG A 110 -10.21 2.56 -8.86
N SER A 111 -9.51 1.65 -9.51
CA SER A 111 -9.95 0.97 -10.73
C SER A 111 -10.94 -0.18 -10.48
N GLY A 112 -11.13 -0.59 -9.23
CA GLY A 112 -12.03 -1.70 -8.85
C GLY A 112 -11.48 -3.07 -9.25
N ARG A 113 -10.16 -3.21 -9.41
CA ARG A 113 -9.51 -4.42 -9.96
C ARG A 113 -8.95 -5.37 -8.91
N LEU A 114 -9.44 -5.27 -7.69
CA LEU A 114 -9.15 -6.24 -6.64
C LEU A 114 -9.98 -7.51 -6.89
N MET A 115 -9.38 -8.69 -6.77
CA MET A 115 -10.06 -9.96 -7.09
C MET A 115 -11.28 -10.23 -6.19
N ALA A 116 -11.22 -9.80 -4.92
CA ALA A 116 -12.35 -9.88 -4.00
C ALA A 116 -13.31 -8.66 -4.12
N GLY A 117 -13.08 -7.76 -5.07
CA GLY A 117 -13.77 -6.48 -5.26
C GLY A 117 -13.46 -5.42 -4.19
N LYS A 118 -12.78 -5.81 -3.09
CA LYS A 118 -12.39 -4.97 -1.96
C LYS A 118 -11.06 -5.46 -1.40
N SER A 119 -10.39 -4.59 -0.65
CA SER A 119 -9.17 -4.93 0.06
C SER A 119 -9.45 -6.07 1.07
N GLY A 120 -8.73 -7.19 0.97
CA GLY A 120 -9.11 -8.42 1.65
C GLY A 120 -8.03 -9.51 1.69
N PRO A 121 -8.40 -10.75 2.04
CA PRO A 121 -7.44 -11.84 2.28
C PRO A 121 -6.60 -12.26 1.06
N LEU A 122 -7.00 -11.87 -0.15
CA LEU A 122 -6.22 -12.09 -1.39
C LEU A 122 -5.15 -11.01 -1.62
N LEU A 123 -4.79 -10.24 -0.58
CA LEU A 123 -3.86 -9.12 -0.62
C LEU A 123 -2.59 -9.42 -1.41
N LEU A 124 -1.94 -10.56 -1.14
CA LEU A 124 -0.67 -10.93 -1.78
C LEU A 124 -0.84 -11.19 -3.27
N LEU A 125 -1.92 -11.86 -3.68
CA LEU A 125 -2.21 -12.13 -5.08
C LEU A 125 -2.64 -10.86 -5.82
N ASP A 126 -3.43 -10.00 -5.17
CA ASP A 126 -3.75 -8.66 -5.69
C ASP A 126 -2.48 -7.81 -5.83
N GLY A 127 -1.53 -7.93 -4.91
CA GLY A 127 -0.20 -7.32 -4.98
C GLY A 127 0.60 -7.84 -6.17
N LEU A 128 0.69 -9.16 -6.37
CA LEU A 128 1.35 -9.75 -7.55
C LEU A 128 0.69 -9.28 -8.86
N ASN A 129 -0.64 -9.20 -8.87
CA ASN A 129 -1.36 -8.64 -10.01
C ASN A 129 -0.95 -7.18 -10.25
N ALA A 130 -0.90 -6.37 -9.21
CA ALA A 130 -0.63 -4.93 -9.31
C ALA A 130 0.84 -4.61 -9.65
N PHE A 131 1.80 -5.28 -9.02
CA PHE A 131 3.24 -4.99 -9.22
C PHE A 131 3.84 -5.72 -10.42
N ILE A 132 3.29 -6.86 -10.81
CA ILE A 132 3.93 -7.72 -11.82
C ILE A 132 2.99 -7.94 -13.00
N ILE A 133 1.80 -8.50 -12.79
CA ILE A 133 1.01 -9.01 -13.92
C ILE A 133 0.44 -7.86 -14.76
N PHE A 134 -0.20 -6.86 -14.17
CA PHE A 134 -0.79 -5.74 -14.94
C PHE A 134 0.26 -4.90 -15.68
N PRO A 135 1.34 -4.43 -15.04
CA PRO A 135 2.34 -3.61 -15.70
C PRO A 135 3.05 -4.34 -16.84
N PHE A 136 3.51 -5.58 -16.59
CA PHE A 136 4.30 -6.31 -17.58
C PHE A 136 3.46 -6.91 -18.71
N ARG A 137 2.25 -7.39 -18.41
CA ARG A 137 1.32 -7.87 -19.47
C ARG A 137 0.92 -6.74 -20.42
N ASN A 138 0.87 -5.50 -19.94
CA ASN A 138 0.51 -4.33 -20.72
C ASN A 138 1.69 -3.40 -20.99
N PHE A 139 2.92 -3.92 -20.94
CA PHE A 139 4.13 -3.10 -21.04
C PHE A 139 4.20 -2.29 -22.34
N PHE A 140 3.86 -2.92 -23.47
CA PHE A 140 3.85 -2.28 -24.79
C PHE A 140 2.57 -1.47 -25.08
N LEU A 141 1.61 -1.40 -24.15
CA LEU A 141 0.34 -0.70 -24.36
C LEU A 141 0.55 0.79 -24.59
N ARG A 142 1.53 1.40 -23.90
CA ARG A 142 1.89 2.82 -24.09
C ARG A 142 2.36 3.06 -25.51
N LEU A 143 3.30 2.25 -25.99
CA LEU A 143 3.85 2.34 -27.35
C LEU A 143 2.76 2.16 -28.40
N ARG A 144 1.90 1.15 -28.23
CA ARG A 144 0.74 0.91 -29.12
C ARG A 144 -0.22 2.10 -29.15
N THR A 145 -0.48 2.72 -28.00
CA THR A 145 -1.37 3.88 -27.88
C THR A 145 -0.78 5.12 -28.56
N VAL A 146 0.51 5.39 -28.35
CA VAL A 146 1.23 6.48 -29.00
C VAL A 146 1.26 6.29 -30.51
N TRP A 147 1.65 5.09 -30.97
CA TRP A 147 1.70 4.75 -32.39
C TRP A 147 0.33 4.89 -33.08
N PHE A 148 -0.73 4.35 -32.46
CA PHE A 148 -2.09 4.50 -32.96
C PHE A 148 -2.48 5.98 -33.06
N THR A 149 -2.15 6.77 -32.03
CA THR A 149 -2.49 8.19 -32.02
C THR A 149 -1.76 8.92 -33.15
N LEU A 150 -0.44 8.73 -33.31
CA LEU A 150 0.35 9.39 -34.34
C LEU A 150 -0.10 9.04 -35.77
N THR A 151 -0.43 7.78 -36.02
CA THR A 151 -0.89 7.31 -37.35
C THR A 151 -2.30 7.75 -37.71
N HIS A 152 -3.12 8.11 -36.71
CA HIS A 152 -4.52 8.53 -36.89
C HIS A 152 -4.76 9.98 -36.45
N ILE A 153 -3.72 10.83 -36.46
CA ILE A 153 -3.89 12.28 -36.34
C ILE A 153 -4.66 12.75 -37.58
N SER A 154 -5.96 12.98 -37.45
CA SER A 154 -6.68 13.80 -38.44
C SER A 154 -6.31 15.26 -38.21
N LYS A 155 -6.01 15.97 -39.29
CA LYS A 155 -5.80 17.42 -39.26
C LYS A 155 -7.12 18.07 -38.86
N ARG A 156 -7.26 18.53 -37.61
CA ARG A 156 -8.37 19.41 -37.24
C ARG A 156 -7.94 20.62 -36.40
N GLU A 157 -8.41 21.75 -36.93
CA GLU A 157 -8.57 23.10 -36.40
C GLU A 157 -7.34 23.80 -35.79
N ARG A 158 -6.71 24.61 -36.65
CA ARG A 158 -5.81 25.71 -36.24
C ARG A 158 -6.60 26.68 -35.35
N ALA A 159 -6.14 26.85 -34.11
CA ALA A 159 -6.68 27.87 -33.20
C ALA A 159 -6.55 29.27 -33.83
N ARG A 160 -7.56 30.12 -33.58
CA ARG A 160 -7.59 31.51 -34.06
C ARG A 160 -6.46 32.33 -33.41
N PRO A 161 -5.59 33.01 -34.17
CA PRO A 161 -4.38 33.64 -33.65
C PRO A 161 -4.66 34.73 -32.58
N GLY A 162 -5.79 35.44 -32.66
CA GLY A 162 -6.16 36.45 -31.66
C GLY A 162 -6.43 35.89 -30.26
N THR A 163 -7.04 34.70 -30.15
CA THR A 163 -7.27 34.03 -28.86
C THR A 163 -5.95 33.51 -28.28
N VAL A 164 -5.00 33.10 -29.14
CA VAL A 164 -3.67 32.64 -28.71
C VAL A 164 -2.87 33.81 -28.11
N ILE A 165 -2.90 34.99 -28.72
CA ILE A 165 -2.19 36.18 -28.21
C ILE A 165 -2.80 36.64 -26.88
N LEU A 166 -4.13 36.71 -26.79
CA LEU A 166 -4.81 37.14 -25.56
C LEU A 166 -4.59 36.16 -24.40
N THR A 167 -4.64 34.85 -24.67
CA THR A 167 -4.36 33.83 -23.65
C THR A 167 -2.89 33.84 -23.24
N ALA A 168 -1.95 34.03 -24.18
CA ALA A 168 -0.54 34.19 -23.86
C ALA A 168 -0.29 35.44 -22.99
N GLY A 169 -0.92 36.57 -23.32
CA GLY A 169 -0.83 37.81 -22.54
C GLY A 169 -1.39 37.66 -21.12
N ALA A 170 -2.55 37.02 -20.97
CA ALA A 170 -3.15 36.73 -19.66
C ALA A 170 -2.28 35.78 -18.82
N LEU A 171 -1.70 34.75 -19.44
CA LEU A 171 -0.77 33.83 -18.77
C LEU A 171 0.50 34.53 -18.31
N LEU A 172 1.05 35.45 -19.12
CA LEU A 172 2.21 36.24 -18.75
C LEU A 172 1.90 37.18 -17.57
N ALA A 173 0.78 37.89 -17.62
CA ALA A 173 0.35 38.76 -16.53
C ALA A 173 0.12 37.97 -15.22
N ALA A 174 -0.56 36.82 -15.30
CA ALA A 174 -0.76 35.94 -14.15
C ALA A 174 0.58 35.42 -13.59
N LEU A 175 1.52 35.06 -14.45
CA LEU A 175 2.86 34.61 -14.04
C LEU A 175 3.61 35.72 -13.30
N LEU A 176 3.60 36.95 -13.82
CA LEU A 176 4.24 38.10 -13.17
C LEU A 176 3.64 38.37 -11.79
N LEU A 177 2.31 38.46 -11.70
CA LEU A 177 1.62 38.66 -10.43
C LEU A 177 1.92 37.53 -9.44
N PHE A 178 1.93 36.28 -9.90
CA PHE A 178 2.27 35.13 -9.08
C PHE A 178 3.70 35.20 -8.55
N THR A 179 4.69 35.54 -9.38
CA THR A 179 6.08 35.69 -8.94
C THR A 179 6.26 36.82 -7.92
N ALA A 180 5.55 37.95 -8.09
CA ALA A 180 5.58 39.05 -7.14
C ALA A 180 4.98 38.63 -5.79
N SER A 181 3.83 37.95 -5.79
CA SER A 181 3.25 37.40 -4.57
C SER A 181 4.16 36.36 -3.91
N ALA A 182 4.74 35.43 -4.68
CA ALA A 182 5.67 34.44 -4.14
C ALA A 182 6.87 35.09 -3.44
N GLY A 183 7.47 36.13 -4.03
CA GLY A 183 8.56 36.89 -3.42
C GLY A 183 8.17 37.54 -2.09
N LEU A 184 6.98 38.17 -2.03
CA LEU A 184 6.45 38.75 -0.79
C LEU A 184 6.27 37.68 0.31
N LEU A 185 5.69 36.52 -0.03
CA LEU A 185 5.52 35.44 0.93
C LEU A 185 6.86 34.82 1.40
N ILE A 186 7.85 34.67 0.50
CA ILE A 186 9.21 34.22 0.88
C ILE A 186 9.85 35.18 1.86
N SER A 187 9.74 36.49 1.62
CA SER A 187 10.29 37.49 2.54
C SER A 187 9.55 37.57 3.89
N ALA A 188 8.28 37.16 3.92
CA ALA A 188 7.43 37.28 5.10
C ALA A 188 7.59 36.11 6.08
N ASP A 189 7.94 34.90 5.62
CA ASP A 189 8.00 33.71 6.48
C ASP A 189 9.18 32.78 6.14
N ALA A 190 9.99 32.47 7.15
CA ALA A 190 11.18 31.62 6.98
C ALA A 190 10.84 30.16 6.65
N GLY A 191 9.69 29.66 7.11
CA GLY A 191 9.19 28.33 6.76
C GLY A 191 8.78 28.26 5.28
N PHE A 192 8.09 29.28 4.79
CA PHE A 192 7.72 29.43 3.39
C PHE A 192 8.95 29.66 2.49
N ALA A 193 9.95 30.42 2.97
CA ALA A 193 11.22 30.57 2.27
C ALA A 193 11.96 29.24 2.10
N ALA A 194 12.08 28.45 3.18
CA ALA A 194 12.64 27.10 3.12
C ALA A 194 11.83 26.21 2.17
N LEU A 195 10.50 26.30 2.21
CA LEU A 195 9.61 25.58 1.31
C LEU A 195 9.87 25.90 -0.16
N MET A 196 10.04 27.19 -0.50
CA MET A 196 10.22 27.64 -1.88
C MET A 196 11.63 27.37 -2.42
N SER A 197 12.65 27.34 -1.57
CA SER A 197 14.01 26.94 -1.96
C SER A 197 14.06 25.53 -2.57
N GLY A 198 13.21 24.62 -2.08
CA GLY A 198 13.04 23.28 -2.65
C GLY A 198 12.42 23.30 -4.06
N PHE A 199 11.54 24.26 -4.36
CA PHE A 199 10.95 24.41 -5.69
C PHE A 199 11.94 24.97 -6.72
N GLU A 200 12.79 25.94 -6.32
CA GLU A 200 13.83 26.48 -7.21
C GLU A 200 14.77 25.40 -7.75
N SER A 201 15.07 24.38 -6.95
CA SER A 201 15.89 23.24 -7.35
C SER A 201 15.31 22.44 -8.54
N LEU A 202 13.99 22.47 -8.74
CA LEU A 202 13.31 21.81 -9.86
C LEU A 202 13.55 22.51 -11.20
N PHE A 203 13.84 23.82 -11.17
CA PHE A 203 14.04 24.63 -12.38
C PHE A 203 15.50 24.68 -12.85
N ARG A 204 16.44 24.13 -12.05
CA ARG A 204 17.85 23.96 -12.45
C ARG A 204 18.01 22.74 -13.35
N PHE A 205 17.44 22.82 -14.56
CA PHE A 205 17.59 21.78 -15.57
C PHE A 205 19.02 21.82 -16.14
N ARG A 206 19.83 20.81 -15.80
CA ARG A 206 21.16 20.60 -16.39
C ARG A 206 21.13 19.34 -17.25
N LEU A 207 21.58 19.46 -18.49
CA LEU A 207 21.84 18.32 -19.38
C LEU A 207 23.21 17.75 -19.01
N ASP A 208 23.20 16.70 -18.19
CA ASP A 208 24.36 15.92 -17.76
C ASP A 208 24.22 14.45 -18.19
N ASP A 209 25.25 13.64 -18.00
CA ASP A 209 25.23 12.21 -18.35
C ASP A 209 24.10 11.46 -17.62
N ASP A 210 23.80 11.89 -16.39
CA ASP A 210 22.67 11.40 -15.58
C ASP A 210 21.32 11.67 -16.27
N ALA A 211 21.16 12.80 -16.97
CA ALA A 211 19.94 13.12 -17.70
C ALA A 211 19.69 12.14 -18.86
N LEU A 212 20.73 11.76 -19.62
CA LEU A 212 20.62 10.79 -20.71
C LEU A 212 20.26 9.40 -20.19
N PHE A 213 20.91 8.96 -19.11
CA PHE A 213 20.59 7.69 -18.47
C PHE A 213 19.16 7.67 -17.90
N THR A 214 18.74 8.76 -17.24
CA THR A 214 17.38 8.93 -16.73
C THR A 214 16.36 8.92 -17.86
N LEU A 215 16.67 9.54 -19.01
CA LEU A 215 15.84 9.52 -20.21
C LEU A 215 15.60 8.07 -20.68
N LEU A 216 16.67 7.29 -20.81
CA LEU A 216 16.59 5.89 -21.24
C LEU A 216 15.78 5.02 -20.26
N ILE A 217 16.02 5.15 -18.95
CA ILE A 217 15.32 4.38 -17.92
C ILE A 217 13.87 4.84 -17.72
N SER A 218 13.55 6.09 -18.01
CA SER A 218 12.18 6.59 -17.91
C SER A 218 11.24 5.98 -18.96
N LEU A 219 11.78 5.42 -20.06
CA LEU A 219 10.98 4.69 -21.07
C LEU A 219 10.31 3.43 -20.49
N PRO A 220 11.06 2.46 -19.91
CA PRO A 220 10.47 1.27 -19.30
C PRO A 220 9.66 1.62 -18.04
N ILE A 221 10.04 2.62 -17.26
CA ILE A 221 9.24 3.08 -16.10
C ILE A 221 7.89 3.64 -16.57
N GLY A 222 7.87 4.52 -17.56
CA GLY A 222 6.64 5.08 -18.11
C GLY A 222 5.75 4.01 -18.75
N ALA A 223 6.35 3.00 -19.39
CA ALA A 223 5.64 1.83 -19.90
C ALA A 223 5.01 0.99 -18.78
N TYR A 224 5.75 0.73 -17.70
CA TYR A 224 5.28 0.04 -16.50
C TYR A 224 4.10 0.78 -15.84
N LEU A 225 4.24 2.08 -15.57
CA LEU A 225 3.21 2.88 -14.90
C LEU A 225 1.94 3.01 -15.77
N PHE A 226 2.11 3.19 -17.08
CA PHE A 226 0.98 3.19 -18.01
C PHE A 226 0.31 1.82 -18.10
N GLY A 227 1.10 0.74 -18.15
CA GLY A 227 0.61 -0.64 -18.12
C GLY A 227 -0.16 -0.96 -16.84
N LEU A 228 0.27 -0.43 -15.69
CA LEU A 228 -0.48 -0.50 -14.45
C LEU A 228 -1.83 0.20 -14.58
N ILE A 229 -1.86 1.49 -14.93
CA ILE A 229 -3.09 2.30 -14.90
C ILE A 229 -4.05 1.91 -16.04
N ALA A 230 -3.61 1.99 -17.29
CA ALA A 230 -4.45 1.70 -18.44
C ALA A 230 -4.71 0.19 -18.58
N GLY A 231 -3.71 -0.64 -18.30
CA GLY A 231 -3.85 -2.09 -18.38
C GLY A 231 -4.77 -2.68 -17.30
N SER A 232 -4.73 -2.17 -16.07
CA SER A 232 -5.75 -2.52 -15.06
C SER A 232 -7.12 -1.97 -15.46
N ALA A 233 -7.19 -0.75 -16.01
CA ALA A 233 -8.45 -0.17 -16.44
C ALA A 233 -9.14 -0.98 -17.55
N ARG A 234 -8.37 -1.61 -18.45
CA ARG A 234 -8.86 -2.46 -19.54
C ARG A 234 -9.23 -3.90 -19.15
N GLU A 235 -8.82 -4.37 -17.97
CA GLU A 235 -9.18 -5.74 -17.54
C GLU A 235 -10.70 -5.89 -17.35
N ASP A 236 -11.24 -7.09 -17.44
CA ASP A 236 -12.64 -7.33 -17.08
C ASP A 236 -12.78 -7.56 -15.57
N GLU A 237 -13.76 -6.91 -14.95
CA GLU A 237 -14.04 -7.06 -13.51
C GLU A 237 -14.60 -8.44 -13.19
N ALA A 238 -15.50 -8.94 -14.04
CA ALA A 238 -16.11 -10.26 -13.86
C ALA A 238 -15.03 -11.36 -13.95
N ARG A 239 -14.06 -11.21 -14.87
CA ARG A 239 -12.95 -12.13 -15.00
C ARG A 239 -12.05 -12.17 -13.75
N LEU A 240 -11.74 -11.01 -13.17
CA LEU A 240 -10.93 -10.95 -11.94
C LEU A 240 -11.66 -11.52 -10.74
N ARG A 241 -12.97 -11.26 -10.63
CA ARG A 241 -13.82 -11.86 -9.61
C ARG A 241 -13.87 -13.38 -9.75
N GLY A 242 -14.06 -13.89 -10.97
CA GLY A 242 -14.04 -15.32 -11.26
C GLY A 242 -12.69 -15.98 -10.90
N ARG A 243 -11.56 -15.29 -11.12
CA ARG A 243 -10.24 -15.77 -10.64
C ARG A 243 -10.17 -15.82 -9.12
N GLY A 244 -10.67 -14.80 -8.44
CA GLY A 244 -10.74 -14.79 -6.97
C GLY A 244 -11.58 -15.94 -6.43
N GLU A 245 -12.74 -16.20 -7.04
CA GLU A 245 -13.60 -17.34 -6.71
C GLU A 245 -12.91 -18.69 -6.98
N ALA A 246 -12.20 -18.82 -8.10
CA ALA A 246 -11.42 -20.02 -8.41
C ALA A 246 -10.29 -20.27 -7.40
N VAL A 247 -9.66 -19.22 -6.87
CA VAL A 247 -8.69 -19.36 -5.77
C VAL A 247 -9.39 -19.86 -4.50
N TYR A 248 -10.56 -19.31 -4.16
CA TYR A 248 -11.31 -19.78 -3.00
C TYR A 248 -11.81 -21.23 -3.15
N SER A 249 -12.23 -21.65 -4.34
CA SER A 249 -12.62 -23.04 -4.60
C SER A 249 -11.42 -23.98 -4.55
N GLY A 250 -10.27 -23.58 -5.12
CA GLY A 250 -9.01 -24.32 -4.99
C GLY A 250 -8.55 -24.48 -3.54
N LEU A 251 -8.69 -23.42 -2.73
CA LEU A 251 -8.43 -23.48 -1.28
C LEU A 251 -9.39 -24.45 -0.56
N ALA A 252 -10.62 -24.62 -1.02
CA ALA A 252 -11.55 -25.59 -0.45
C ALA A 252 -11.10 -27.04 -0.71
N VAL A 253 -10.44 -27.32 -1.84
CA VAL A 253 -9.88 -28.65 -2.15
C VAL A 253 -8.76 -29.03 -1.19
N LEU A 254 -8.06 -28.06 -0.59
CA LEU A 254 -7.00 -28.28 0.39
C LEU A 254 -7.54 -28.65 1.79
N ARG A 255 -8.85 -28.56 2.03
CA ARG A 255 -9.50 -28.96 3.28
C ARG A 255 -9.58 -30.49 3.40
N ARG A 256 -8.44 -31.13 3.57
CA ARG A 256 -8.32 -32.60 3.65
C ARG A 256 -7.84 -33.11 5.00
N VAL A 257 -7.23 -32.22 5.80
CA VAL A 257 -6.59 -32.63 7.05
C VAL A 257 -7.64 -32.83 8.14
N PRO A 258 -7.67 -33.99 8.82
CA PRO A 258 -8.68 -34.29 9.82
C PRO A 258 -8.61 -33.32 11.00
N ASN A 259 -9.77 -32.88 11.49
CA ASN A 259 -9.86 -31.90 12.57
C ASN A 259 -9.22 -32.38 13.88
N SER A 260 -9.14 -33.69 14.14
CA SER A 260 -8.46 -34.24 15.32
C SER A 260 -6.98 -33.89 15.37
N LEU A 261 -6.29 -33.90 14.22
CA LEU A 261 -4.89 -33.48 14.13
C LEU A 261 -4.75 -32.00 14.47
N TRP A 262 -5.61 -31.14 13.93
CA TRP A 262 -5.59 -29.71 14.23
C TRP A 262 -5.94 -29.41 15.69
N VAL A 263 -6.85 -30.17 16.30
CA VAL A 263 -7.12 -30.10 17.73
C VAL A 263 -5.88 -30.47 18.54
N GLY A 264 -5.18 -31.56 18.19
CA GLY A 264 -3.94 -31.96 18.84
C GLY A 264 -2.85 -30.90 18.73
N ILE A 265 -2.63 -30.36 17.52
CA ILE A 265 -1.63 -29.31 17.26
C ILE A 265 -1.98 -28.03 18.03
N ALA A 266 -3.21 -27.52 17.90
CA ALA A 266 -3.63 -26.30 18.58
C ALA A 266 -3.60 -26.47 20.12
N GLY A 267 -4.00 -27.65 20.61
CA GLY A 267 -3.92 -27.99 22.02
C GLY A 267 -2.50 -27.99 22.55
N LEU A 268 -1.54 -28.57 21.81
CA LEU A 268 -0.13 -28.54 22.17
C LEU A 268 0.43 -27.12 22.25
N PHE A 269 0.06 -26.25 21.31
CA PHE A 269 0.47 -24.85 21.31
C PHE A 269 -0.11 -24.10 22.52
N CYS A 270 -1.41 -24.27 22.81
CA CYS A 270 -2.03 -23.67 23.99
C CYS A 270 -1.37 -24.17 25.29
N LEU A 271 -1.08 -25.47 25.41
CA LEU A 271 -0.39 -25.99 26.59
C LEU A 271 1.02 -25.42 26.74
N LEU A 272 1.77 -25.28 25.65
CA LEU A 272 3.10 -24.66 25.65
C LEU A 272 3.04 -23.20 26.12
N TYR A 273 2.10 -22.42 25.60
CA TYR A 273 1.94 -21.02 25.98
C TYR A 273 1.43 -20.86 27.41
N LEU A 274 0.50 -21.69 27.84
CA LEU A 274 0.07 -21.74 29.23
C LEU A 274 1.24 -22.05 30.17
N ALA A 275 2.07 -23.05 29.85
CA ALA A 275 3.26 -23.36 30.62
C ALA A 275 4.25 -22.18 30.67
N PHE A 276 4.46 -21.50 29.54
CA PHE A 276 5.26 -20.28 29.48
C PHE A 276 4.71 -19.19 30.41
N PHE A 277 3.40 -18.92 30.38
CA PHE A 277 2.79 -17.91 31.25
C PHE A 277 2.81 -18.29 32.72
N LEU A 278 2.68 -19.57 33.06
CA LEU A 278 2.80 -20.06 34.44
C LEU A 278 4.21 -19.85 34.99
N VAL A 279 5.24 -20.20 34.22
CA VAL A 279 6.64 -19.96 34.59
C VAL A 279 6.94 -18.47 34.68
N GLN A 280 6.42 -17.69 33.75
CA GLN A 280 6.64 -16.24 33.72
C GLN A 280 5.73 -15.44 34.64
N ALA A 281 4.72 -16.02 35.28
CA ALA A 281 3.71 -15.29 36.06
C ALA A 281 4.33 -14.27 37.02
N ARG A 282 5.39 -14.66 37.74
CA ARG A 282 6.13 -13.77 38.66
C ARG A 282 6.78 -12.57 37.96
N TYR A 283 7.40 -12.78 36.80
CA TYR A 283 7.98 -11.71 35.97
C TYR A 283 6.92 -10.84 35.28
N LEU A 284 5.82 -11.48 34.89
CA LEU A 284 4.64 -10.88 34.26
C LEU A 284 3.99 -9.85 35.19
N PHE A 285 3.73 -10.21 36.46
CA PHE A 285 3.20 -9.29 37.46
C PHE A 285 4.17 -8.14 37.73
N GLY A 286 5.48 -8.39 37.79
CA GLY A 286 6.51 -7.35 37.92
C GLY A 286 6.49 -6.33 36.77
N ALA A 287 6.35 -6.81 35.53
CA ALA A 287 6.22 -5.95 34.35
C ALA A 287 4.99 -5.04 34.42
N PHE A 288 3.85 -5.56 34.87
CA PHE A 288 2.61 -4.79 35.03
C PHE A 288 2.67 -3.80 36.21
N THR A 289 3.39 -4.13 37.28
CA THR A 289 3.63 -3.22 38.42
C THR A 289 4.73 -2.19 38.15
N ARG A 290 5.32 -2.18 36.93
CA ARG A 290 6.47 -1.34 36.55
C ARG A 290 7.69 -1.51 37.46
N THR A 291 7.81 -2.65 38.13
CA THR A 291 8.97 -2.96 38.96
C THR A 291 10.01 -3.65 38.09
N LEU A 292 11.23 -3.13 38.09
CA LEU A 292 12.35 -3.71 37.37
C LEU A 292 12.79 -4.98 38.11
N PRO A 293 12.88 -6.15 37.47
CA PRO A 293 13.43 -7.34 38.11
C PRO A 293 14.91 -7.10 38.50
N ASP A 294 15.31 -7.59 39.67
CA ASP A 294 16.67 -7.41 40.19
C ASP A 294 17.72 -7.95 39.20
N GLY A 295 18.78 -7.16 38.96
CA GLY A 295 19.88 -7.50 38.07
C GLY A 295 19.70 -7.15 36.60
N PHE A 296 18.55 -6.61 36.17
CA PHE A 296 18.35 -6.16 34.80
C PHE A 296 18.52 -4.66 34.63
N ILE A 297 19.14 -4.24 33.51
CA ILE A 297 19.05 -2.86 33.03
C ILE A 297 17.75 -2.70 32.24
N VAL A 298 17.03 -1.60 32.42
CA VAL A 298 15.72 -1.31 31.78
C VAL A 298 15.72 -1.57 30.27
N SER A 299 16.77 -1.13 29.57
CA SER A 299 16.91 -1.31 28.12
C SER A 299 17.13 -2.76 27.70
N GLN A 300 17.83 -3.56 28.51
CA GLN A 300 18.04 -5.00 28.28
C GLN A 300 16.73 -5.74 28.50
N TYR A 301 16.05 -5.50 29.63
CA TYR A 301 14.77 -6.12 29.95
C TYR A 301 13.69 -5.86 28.89
N ALA A 302 13.63 -4.62 28.39
CA ALA A 302 12.64 -4.22 27.39
C ALA A 302 12.90 -4.82 26.00
N ARG A 303 14.16 -4.98 25.60
CA ARG A 303 14.52 -5.52 24.29
C ARG A 303 14.52 -7.05 24.26
N GLN A 304 14.91 -7.67 25.36
CA GLN A 304 14.99 -9.13 25.46
C GLN A 304 13.60 -9.76 25.45
N GLY A 305 13.38 -10.67 24.52
CA GLY A 305 12.12 -11.37 24.35
C GLY A 305 11.06 -10.56 23.57
N PHE A 306 11.23 -9.26 23.35
CA PHE A 306 10.20 -8.46 22.66
C PHE A 306 9.97 -8.94 21.23
N PHE A 307 11.03 -9.12 20.46
CA PHE A 307 10.92 -9.55 19.07
C PHE A 307 10.50 -11.01 18.97
N GLU A 308 10.94 -11.84 19.91
CA GLU A 308 10.55 -13.24 20.02
C GLU A 308 9.05 -13.37 20.31
N LEU A 309 8.49 -12.54 21.20
CA LEU A 309 7.05 -12.48 21.45
C LEU A 309 6.27 -12.09 20.18
N CYS A 310 6.73 -11.08 19.44
CA CYS A 310 6.13 -10.70 18.15
C CYS A 310 6.22 -11.84 17.12
N GLN A 311 7.33 -12.58 17.08
CA GLN A 311 7.49 -13.74 16.20
C GLN A 311 6.56 -14.89 16.59
N VAL A 312 6.37 -15.16 17.88
CA VAL A 312 5.39 -16.14 18.37
C VAL A 312 3.98 -15.77 17.91
N MET A 313 3.59 -14.48 18.00
CA MET A 313 2.30 -14.03 17.47
C MET A 313 2.19 -14.25 15.95
N ALA A 314 3.27 -14.02 15.18
CA ALA A 314 3.27 -14.29 13.74
C ALA A 314 3.10 -15.78 13.42
N VAL A 315 3.77 -16.67 14.18
CA VAL A 315 3.58 -18.13 14.10
C VAL A 315 2.14 -18.50 14.43
N ASN A 316 1.54 -17.88 15.44
CA ASN A 316 0.13 -18.09 15.81
C ASN A 316 -0.84 -17.67 14.71
N PHE A 317 -0.60 -16.55 14.03
CA PHE A 317 -1.40 -16.16 12.87
C PHE A 317 -1.24 -17.14 11.69
N LEU A 318 -0.03 -17.64 11.46
CA LEU A 318 0.21 -18.67 10.44
C LEU A 318 -0.52 -19.98 10.80
N LEU A 319 -0.44 -20.42 12.06
CA LEU A 319 -1.17 -21.59 12.53
C LEU A 319 -2.68 -21.42 12.36
N LEU A 320 -3.23 -20.28 12.77
CA LEU A 320 -4.65 -19.96 12.58
C LEU A 320 -5.03 -19.97 11.09
N TRP A 321 -4.18 -19.42 10.23
CA TRP A 321 -4.40 -19.46 8.78
C TRP A 321 -4.39 -20.90 8.26
N LEU A 322 -3.44 -21.73 8.66
CA LEU A 322 -3.36 -23.14 8.26
C LEU A 322 -4.61 -23.91 8.73
N VAL A 323 -4.96 -23.78 10.01
CA VAL A 323 -6.15 -24.44 10.60
C VAL A 323 -7.41 -24.03 9.84
N THR A 324 -7.62 -22.73 9.59
CA THR A 324 -8.83 -22.24 8.91
C THR A 324 -8.91 -22.60 7.43
N ARG A 325 -7.77 -22.88 6.77
CA ARG A 325 -7.72 -23.21 5.34
C ARG A 325 -7.64 -24.71 5.04
N LEU A 326 -6.99 -25.49 5.90
CA LEU A 326 -6.68 -26.90 5.64
C LEU A 326 -7.54 -27.89 6.45
N SER A 327 -8.26 -27.43 7.47
CA SER A 327 -9.18 -28.30 8.23
C SER A 327 -10.30 -28.84 7.35
N ALA A 328 -10.54 -30.15 7.42
CA ALA A 328 -11.59 -30.84 6.67
C ALA A 328 -12.99 -30.26 6.96
N LYS A 329 -13.30 -30.04 8.25
CA LYS A 329 -14.50 -29.31 8.66
C LYS A 329 -14.14 -27.87 9.04
N PRO A 330 -14.95 -26.87 8.63
CA PRO A 330 -14.80 -25.49 9.07
C PRO A 330 -14.65 -25.39 10.59
N VAL A 331 -13.78 -24.48 11.05
CA VAL A 331 -13.48 -24.29 12.48
C VAL A 331 -14.75 -24.04 13.30
N ASN A 332 -15.74 -23.37 12.72
CA ASN A 332 -17.01 -23.05 13.39
C ASN A 332 -17.89 -24.27 13.68
N GLU A 333 -17.65 -25.41 13.04
CA GLU A 333 -18.42 -26.65 13.26
C GLU A 333 -17.87 -27.50 14.40
N SER A 334 -16.61 -27.28 14.81
CA SER A 334 -15.99 -27.98 15.94
C SER A 334 -15.85 -27.03 17.11
N ALA A 335 -16.67 -27.22 18.15
CA ALA A 335 -16.62 -26.40 19.37
C ALA A 335 -15.23 -26.41 20.02
N VAL A 336 -14.58 -27.58 20.06
CA VAL A 336 -13.23 -27.74 20.63
C VAL A 336 -12.18 -26.98 19.82
N LEU A 337 -12.16 -27.15 18.49
CA LEU A 337 -11.18 -26.45 17.66
C LEU A 337 -11.42 -24.94 17.67
N LYS A 338 -12.67 -24.50 17.68
CA LYS A 338 -13.04 -23.09 17.84
C LYS A 338 -12.55 -22.53 19.16
N LEU A 339 -12.73 -23.26 20.27
CA LEU A 339 -12.25 -22.88 21.59
C LEU A 339 -10.72 -22.77 21.61
N LEU A 340 -10.00 -23.76 21.10
CA LEU A 340 -8.53 -23.75 21.05
C LEU A 340 -7.99 -22.59 20.21
N CYS A 341 -8.57 -22.31 19.04
CA CYS A 341 -8.22 -21.14 18.24
C CYS A 341 -8.50 -19.82 18.99
N ALA A 342 -9.60 -19.75 19.75
CA ALA A 342 -9.92 -18.59 20.57
C ALA A 342 -8.94 -18.41 21.74
N LEU A 343 -8.55 -19.51 22.40
CA LEU A 343 -7.54 -19.52 23.45
C LEU A 343 -6.18 -19.08 22.92
N LEU A 344 -5.74 -19.62 21.78
CA LEU A 344 -4.48 -19.22 21.13
C LEU A 344 -4.46 -17.73 20.76
N LEU A 345 -5.60 -17.17 20.33
CA LEU A 345 -5.75 -15.74 20.09
C LEU A 345 -5.72 -14.92 21.39
N ALA A 346 -6.32 -15.42 22.47
CA ALA A 346 -6.28 -14.78 23.79
C ALA A 346 -4.86 -14.80 24.38
N GLU A 347 -4.13 -15.91 24.26
CA GLU A 347 -2.72 -16.03 24.61
C GLU A 347 -1.85 -15.07 23.78
N SER A 348 -2.16 -14.91 22.49
CA SER A 348 -1.50 -13.93 21.63
C SER A 348 -1.74 -12.48 22.08
N LEU A 349 -2.95 -12.16 22.55
CA LEU A 349 -3.24 -10.86 23.17
C LEU A 349 -2.45 -10.66 24.46
N LEU A 350 -2.27 -11.71 25.26
CA LEU A 350 -1.44 -11.65 26.47
C LEU A 350 0.05 -11.42 26.11
N PHE A 351 0.57 -12.08 25.08
CA PHE A 351 1.92 -11.80 24.55
C PHE A 351 2.05 -10.34 24.10
N ALA A 352 1.06 -9.81 23.38
CA ALA A 352 1.04 -8.41 22.98
C ALA A 352 1.02 -7.47 24.20
N ALA A 353 0.25 -7.79 25.24
CA ALA A 353 0.18 -7.01 26.47
C ALA A 353 1.53 -6.99 27.22
N ILE A 354 2.21 -8.13 27.31
CA ILE A 354 3.56 -8.23 27.90
C ILE A 354 4.56 -7.40 27.09
N ALA A 355 4.57 -7.57 25.76
CA ALA A 355 5.47 -6.83 24.86
C ALA A 355 5.22 -5.32 24.97
N PHE A 356 3.96 -4.89 25.02
CA PHE A 356 3.60 -3.49 25.20
C PHE A 356 3.99 -2.96 26.57
N SER A 357 3.78 -3.72 27.65
CA SER A 357 4.20 -3.34 29.01
C SER A 357 5.71 -3.10 29.10
N LYS A 358 6.52 -4.04 28.57
CA LYS A 358 7.98 -3.89 28.47
C LYS A 358 8.39 -2.64 27.69
N LEU A 359 7.74 -2.41 26.54
CA LEU A 359 8.02 -1.25 25.70
C LEU A 359 7.58 0.07 26.35
N ALA A 360 6.47 0.08 27.08
CA ALA A 360 5.96 1.24 27.81
C ALA A 360 6.93 1.65 28.92
N LEU A 361 7.47 0.68 29.69
CA LEU A 361 8.53 0.94 30.66
C LEU A 361 9.78 1.54 29.99
N TYR A 362 10.14 1.02 28.82
CA TYR A 362 11.28 1.54 28.07
C TYR A 362 11.07 2.99 27.59
N ILE A 363 9.86 3.30 27.11
CA ILE A 363 9.49 4.66 26.69
C ILE A 363 9.42 5.60 27.90
N SER A 364 8.91 5.15 29.05
CA SER A 364 8.83 6.02 30.24
C SER A 364 10.20 6.44 30.78
N CYS A 365 11.22 5.60 30.63
CA CYS A 365 12.57 5.92 31.10
C CYS A 365 13.39 6.72 30.07
N PHE A 366 13.23 6.47 28.77
CA PHE A 366 14.11 7.01 27.72
C PHE A 366 13.40 7.87 26.66
N GLY A 367 12.10 8.10 26.78
CA GLY A 367 11.30 8.87 25.82
C GLY A 367 11.08 8.15 24.48
N PHE A 368 10.50 8.85 23.51
CA PHE A 368 10.25 8.29 22.17
C PHE A 368 11.51 8.32 21.28
N THR A 369 11.69 7.25 20.48
CA THR A 369 12.63 7.19 19.36
C THR A 369 11.94 6.50 18.18
N PRO A 370 12.43 6.67 16.93
CA PRO A 370 11.87 6.00 15.75
C PRO A 370 11.64 4.49 15.96
N ARG A 371 12.64 3.77 16.48
CA ARG A 371 12.53 2.31 16.70
C ARG A 371 11.49 1.94 17.75
N ARG A 372 11.36 2.71 18.84
CA ARG A 372 10.32 2.48 19.87
C ARG A 372 8.93 2.76 19.31
N LEU A 373 8.79 3.79 18.47
CA LEU A 373 7.54 4.13 17.81
C LEU A 373 7.10 3.04 16.79
N GLN A 374 8.02 2.56 15.96
CA GLN A 374 7.78 1.41 15.06
C GLN A 374 7.38 0.15 15.84
N SER A 375 8.07 -0.13 16.95
CA SER A 375 7.78 -1.29 17.81
C SER A 375 6.39 -1.19 18.45
N SER A 376 6.01 -0.01 18.92
CA SER A 376 4.66 0.24 19.46
C SER A 376 3.60 0.04 18.39
N TRP A 377 3.81 0.59 17.19
CA TRP A 377 2.91 0.40 16.06
C TRP A 377 2.74 -1.09 15.72
N LEU A 378 3.83 -1.84 15.62
CA LEU A 378 3.80 -3.28 15.32
C LEU A 378 2.96 -4.05 16.34
N VAL A 379 3.20 -3.85 17.64
CA VAL A 379 2.46 -4.56 18.71
C VAL A 379 0.98 -4.19 18.68
N CYS A 380 0.64 -2.92 18.47
CA CYS A 380 -0.74 -2.48 18.34
C CYS A 380 -1.44 -3.11 17.12
N VAL A 381 -0.76 -3.21 15.98
CA VAL A 381 -1.30 -3.85 14.76
C VAL A 381 -1.50 -5.35 14.97
N LEU A 382 -0.56 -6.03 15.62
CA LEU A 382 -0.67 -7.46 15.93
C LEU A 382 -1.83 -7.70 16.92
N ALA A 383 -1.94 -6.90 17.97
CA ALA A 383 -3.05 -6.98 18.93
C ALA A 383 -4.41 -6.72 18.26
N ALA A 384 -4.52 -5.68 17.43
CA ALA A 384 -5.73 -5.40 16.65
C ALA A 384 -6.06 -6.54 15.68
N GLY A 385 -5.04 -7.22 15.13
CA GLY A 385 -5.17 -8.43 14.33
C GLY A 385 -5.77 -9.58 15.13
N CYS A 386 -5.28 -9.81 16.35
CA CYS A 386 -5.81 -10.84 17.25
C CYS A 386 -7.28 -10.54 17.62
N VAL A 387 -7.61 -9.30 18.00
CA VAL A 387 -8.99 -8.88 18.28
C VAL A 387 -9.88 -9.06 17.06
N SER A 388 -9.42 -8.66 15.88
CA SER A 388 -10.17 -8.81 14.63
C SER A 388 -10.41 -10.28 14.28
N ALA A 389 -9.38 -11.12 14.40
CA ALA A 389 -9.49 -12.56 14.15
C ALA A 389 -10.43 -13.23 15.16
N LEU A 390 -10.34 -12.87 16.43
CA LEU A 390 -11.22 -13.38 17.49
C LEU A 390 -12.67 -12.96 17.24
N TYR A 391 -12.91 -11.69 16.91
CA TYR A 391 -14.24 -11.22 16.51
C TYR A 391 -14.78 -11.98 15.31
N SER A 392 -13.95 -12.27 14.30
CA SER A 392 -14.36 -13.02 13.12
C SER A 392 -14.72 -14.47 13.45
N LEU A 393 -13.94 -15.10 14.32
CA LEU A 393 -14.14 -16.47 14.79
C LEU A 393 -15.43 -16.59 15.61
N LEU A 394 -15.68 -15.64 16.51
CA LEU A 394 -16.83 -15.66 17.41
C LEU A 394 -18.14 -15.31 16.68
N SER A 395 -18.14 -14.23 15.89
CA SER A 395 -19.34 -13.70 15.24
C SER A 395 -19.62 -14.26 13.85
N GLY A 396 -18.65 -14.93 13.22
CA GLY A 396 -18.70 -15.35 11.81
C GLY A 396 -18.59 -14.22 10.79
N LYS A 397 -18.49 -12.95 11.23
CA LYS A 397 -18.39 -11.78 10.35
C LYS A 397 -16.95 -11.58 9.86
N LYS A 398 -16.78 -11.06 8.64
CA LYS A 398 -15.45 -10.80 8.05
C LYS A 398 -14.87 -9.48 8.57
N SER A 399 -13.80 -9.53 9.37
CA SER A 399 -13.14 -8.36 9.98
C SER A 399 -11.77 -8.03 9.38
N PHE A 400 -11.17 -8.93 8.58
CA PHE A 400 -9.81 -8.77 8.04
C PHE A 400 -9.60 -7.43 7.32
N ARG A 401 -10.61 -6.97 6.58
CA ARG A 401 -10.57 -5.67 5.89
C ARG A 401 -10.41 -4.50 6.85
N PHE A 402 -11.10 -4.53 7.99
CA PHE A 402 -10.99 -3.47 8.99
C PHE A 402 -9.57 -3.42 9.56
N TRP A 403 -9.02 -4.58 9.93
CA TRP A 403 -7.64 -4.68 10.39
C TRP A 403 -6.64 -4.17 9.34
N LEU A 404 -6.82 -4.53 8.07
CA LEU A 404 -5.96 -4.07 6.98
C LEU A 404 -5.99 -2.55 6.81
N LEU A 405 -7.19 -1.95 6.82
CA LEU A 405 -7.35 -0.50 6.72
C LEU A 405 -6.77 0.22 7.94
N LEU A 406 -7.00 -0.29 9.14
CA LEU A 406 -6.41 0.24 10.37
C LEU A 406 -4.88 0.20 10.32
N SER A 407 -4.30 -0.91 9.84
CA SER A 407 -2.85 -1.08 9.71
C SER A 407 -2.26 -0.10 8.70
N ALA A 408 -2.92 0.05 7.54
CA ALA A 408 -2.51 0.99 6.50
C ALA A 408 -2.58 2.45 6.96
N VAL A 409 -3.69 2.84 7.59
CA VAL A 409 -3.89 4.21 8.08
C VAL A 409 -2.91 4.53 9.20
N SER A 410 -2.78 3.66 10.20
CA SER A 410 -1.83 3.87 11.31
C SER A 410 -0.37 3.90 10.84
N LEU A 411 0.00 3.08 9.85
CA LEU A 411 1.31 3.13 9.21
C LEU A 411 1.55 4.48 8.52
N ALA A 412 0.57 4.99 7.78
CA ALA A 412 0.66 6.29 7.12
C ALA A 412 0.79 7.43 8.15
N PHE A 413 0.04 7.39 9.25
CA PHE A 413 0.16 8.36 10.34
C PHE A 413 1.53 8.33 11.03
N LEU A 414 2.21 7.18 11.06
CA LEU A 414 3.55 7.07 11.63
C LEU A 414 4.58 7.92 10.87
N HIS A 415 4.31 8.27 9.61
CA HIS A 415 5.18 9.11 8.80
C HIS A 415 5.09 10.60 9.17
N LEU A 416 4.17 11.01 10.04
CA LEU A 416 4.12 12.40 10.53
C LEU A 416 5.22 12.72 11.56
N TYR A 417 5.87 11.68 12.11
CA TYR A 417 6.99 11.77 13.05
C TYR A 417 8.33 11.61 12.34
#